data_AF-A0A974AAH9-F1
#
_entry.id   AF-A0A974AAH9-F1
#
_cell.length_a   1.000
_cell.length_b   1.000
_cell.length_c   1.000
_cell.angle_alpha   90.00
_cell.angle_beta   90.00
_cell.angle_gamma   90.00
#
_symmetry.space_group_name_H-M   'P 1'
#
loop_
_entity.id
_entity.type
_entity.pdbx_description
1 polymer ?
#
loop_
_entity_poly.entity_id
_entity_poly.type
_entity_poly.pdbx_seq_one_letter_code
_entity_poly.pdbx_strand_id
1 'polypeptide(L)'
;MRDELIDDLATVLAGAIKRPLADADARLAASMVVTAVTVAYAEGLRGHKARRSAASTREAFLQIMERSFSGIAVVLKGTPYA
;
A
#
# COMPACT_ATOMS: atom_id res chain seq x y z
N MET A 1 -5.24 13.36 -6.98
CA MET A 1 -3.92 12.97 -6.45
C MET A 1 -3.85 11.49 -6.03
N ARG A 2 -4.73 10.96 -5.17
CA ARG A 2 -4.67 9.51 -4.81
C ARG A 2 -4.85 8.60 -6.01
N ASP A 3 -5.87 8.85 -6.85
CA ASP A 3 -6.15 7.98 -7.99
C ASP A 3 -5.07 8.08 -9.08
N GLU A 4 -4.51 9.28 -9.29
CA GLU A 4 -3.36 9.51 -10.16
C GLU A 4 -2.12 8.74 -9.68
N LEU A 5 -1.82 8.77 -8.37
CA LEU A 5 -0.72 7.97 -7.79
C LEU A 5 -0.96 6.46 -7.97
N ILE A 6 -2.21 6.01 -7.87
CA ILE A 6 -2.57 4.60 -8.10
C ILE A 6 -2.34 4.24 -9.56
N ASP A 7 -2.78 5.07 -10.49
CA ASP A 7 -2.64 4.85 -11.93
C ASP A 7 -1.17 4.88 -12.38
N ASP A 8 -0.37 5.80 -11.84
CA ASP A 8 1.07 5.87 -12.06
C ASP A 8 1.79 4.63 -11.53
N LEU A 9 1.49 4.22 -10.29
CA LEU A 9 2.08 3.02 -9.70
C LEU A 9 1.67 1.76 -10.47
N ALA A 10 0.41 1.65 -10.88
CA ALA A 10 -0.07 0.54 -11.71
C ALA A 10 0.68 0.46 -13.04
N THR A 11 0.89 1.61 -13.69
CA THR A 11 1.65 1.73 -14.94
C THR A 11 3.10 1.27 -14.75
N VAL A 12 3.76 1.69 -13.67
CA VAL A 12 5.12 1.27 -13.33
C VAL A 12 5.19 -0.24 -13.08
N LEU A 13 4.25 -0.79 -12.30
CA LEU A 13 4.19 -2.22 -12.00
C LEU A 13 3.99 -3.05 -13.28
N ALA A 14 3.03 -2.69 -14.12
CA ALA A 14 2.77 -3.37 -15.38
C ALA A 14 3.96 -3.26 -16.36
N GLY A 15 4.54 -2.08 -16.48
CA GLY A 15 5.70 -1.83 -17.33
C GLY A 15 6.93 -2.66 -16.93
N ALA A 16 7.18 -2.80 -15.62
CA ALA A 16 8.33 -3.56 -15.09
C ALA A 16 8.34 -5.03 -15.52
N ILE A 17 7.16 -5.63 -15.71
CA ILE A 17 6.99 -7.03 -16.15
C ILE A 17 6.42 -7.15 -17.56
N LYS A 18 6.49 -6.07 -18.36
CA LYS A 18 6.07 -6.01 -19.77
C LYS A 18 4.61 -6.44 -20.02
N ARG A 19 3.72 -6.13 -19.08
CA ARG A 19 2.28 -6.33 -19.23
C ARG A 19 1.61 -5.08 -19.81
N PRO A 20 0.38 -5.17 -20.35
CA PRO A 20 -0.35 -4.00 -20.82
C PRO A 20 -0.43 -2.93 -19.74
N LEU A 21 -0.29 -1.64 -20.09
CA LEU A 21 -0.33 -0.56 -19.10
C LEU A 21 -1.69 -0.45 -18.39
N ALA A 22 -2.76 -0.87 -19.06
CA ALA A 22 -4.10 -1.01 -18.49
C ALA A 22 -4.32 -2.42 -17.87
N ASP A 23 -3.37 -2.91 -17.07
CA ASP A 23 -3.50 -4.19 -16.37
C ASP A 23 -4.31 -4.05 -15.09
N ALA A 24 -5.40 -4.83 -14.99
CA ALA A 24 -6.31 -4.78 -13.86
C ALA A 24 -5.70 -5.28 -12.54
N ASP A 25 -4.85 -6.32 -12.60
CA ASP A 25 -4.16 -6.86 -11.43
C ASP A 25 -3.11 -5.86 -10.92
N ALA A 26 -2.43 -5.14 -11.84
CA ALA A 26 -1.50 -4.07 -11.50
C ALA A 26 -2.23 -2.92 -10.78
N ARG A 27 -3.39 -2.50 -11.31
CA ARG A 27 -4.22 -1.45 -10.70
C ARG A 27 -4.75 -1.86 -9.34
N LEU A 28 -5.16 -3.12 -9.18
CA LEU A 28 -5.58 -3.68 -7.90
C LEU A 28 -4.42 -3.64 -6.89
N ALA A 29 -3.25 -4.18 -7.26
CA ALA A 29 -2.06 -4.18 -6.41
C ALA A 29 -1.66 -2.76 -5.97
N ALA A 30 -1.56 -1.83 -6.93
CA ALA A 30 -1.25 -0.43 -6.65
C ALA A 30 -2.26 0.21 -5.71
N SER A 31 -3.55 0.00 -5.95
CA SER A 31 -4.65 0.51 -5.12
C SER A 31 -4.53 0.03 -3.67
N MET A 32 -4.25 -1.25 -3.47
CA MET A 32 -4.10 -1.83 -2.13
C MET A 32 -2.87 -1.28 -1.40
N VAL A 33 -1.72 -1.18 -2.07
CA VAL A 33 -0.49 -0.61 -1.49
C VAL A 33 -0.68 0.84 -1.08
N VAL A 34 -1.21 1.69 -1.97
CA VAL A 34 -1.46 3.11 -1.66
C VAL A 34 -2.43 3.25 -0.49
N THR A 35 -3.46 2.41 -0.44
CA THR A 35 -4.42 2.40 0.66
C THR A 35 -3.76 1.99 1.98
N ALA A 36 -2.97 0.91 1.98
CA ALA A 36 -2.24 0.43 3.15
C ALA A 36 -1.34 1.52 3.76
N VAL A 37 -0.53 2.18 2.91
CA VAL A 37 0.36 3.27 3.34
C VAL A 37 -0.44 4.45 3.88
N THR A 38 -1.53 4.83 3.21
CA THR A 38 -2.39 5.94 3.65
C THR A 38 -2.98 5.68 5.04
N VAL A 39 -3.48 4.45 5.28
CA VAL A 39 -4.05 4.06 6.58
C VAL A 39 -2.98 4.01 7.66
N ALA A 40 -1.84 3.37 7.39
CA ALA A 40 -0.72 3.29 8.33
C ALA A 40 -0.22 4.69 8.73
N TYR A 41 -0.04 5.57 7.75
CA TYR A 41 0.36 6.96 7.98
C TYR A 41 -0.66 7.72 8.82
N ALA A 42 -1.96 7.59 8.52
CA ALA A 42 -3.01 8.27 9.28
C ALA A 42 -3.05 7.83 10.75
N GLU A 43 -2.74 6.57 11.03
CA GLU A 43 -2.70 6.01 12.38
C GLU A 43 -1.46 6.46 13.15
N GLY A 44 -0.30 6.46 12.48
CA GLY A 44 0.91 7.07 13.03
C GLY A 44 0.70 8.56 13.33
N LEU A 45 0.13 9.32 12.40
CA LEU A 45 -0.14 10.74 12.59
C LEU A 45 -1.12 10.99 13.75
N ARG A 46 -2.15 10.14 13.91
CA ARG A 46 -3.06 10.20 15.06
C ARG A 46 -2.33 9.95 16.38
N GLY A 47 -1.45 8.95 16.44
CA GLY A 47 -0.61 8.70 17.62
C GLY A 47 0.29 9.89 17.96
N HIS A 48 0.94 10.48 16.96
CA HIS A 48 1.78 11.66 17.12
C HIS A 48 1.00 12.86 17.64
N LYS A 49 -0.16 13.17 17.04
CA LYS A 49 -1.05 14.26 17.46
C LYS A 49 -1.56 14.09 18.89
N ALA A 50 -1.74 12.85 19.33
CA ALA A 50 -2.10 12.51 20.71
C ALA A 50 -0.92 12.55 21.70
N ARG A 51 0.26 13.05 21.29
CA ARG A 51 1.50 13.12 22.09
C ARG A 51 1.94 11.76 22.67
N ARG A 52 1.62 10.66 21.98
CA ARG A 52 2.20 9.34 22.31
C ARG A 52 3.70 9.36 22.04
N SER A 53 4.43 8.45 22.67
CA SER A 53 5.86 8.31 22.41
C SER A 53 6.12 8.02 20.93
N ALA A 54 7.27 8.46 20.42
CA ALA A 54 7.69 8.18 19.06
C ALA A 54 7.75 6.67 18.80
N ALA A 55 8.19 5.88 19.79
CA ALA A 55 8.23 4.43 19.73
C ALA A 55 6.83 3.81 19.53
N SER A 56 5.85 4.19 20.36
CA SER A 56 4.47 3.68 20.25
C SER A 56 3.81 4.09 18.93
N THR A 57 4.07 5.31 18.47
CA THR A 57 3.54 5.80 17.20
C THR A 57 4.11 5.02 16.01
N ARG A 58 5.42 4.75 16.04
CA ARG A 58 6.11 3.95 15.02
C ARG A 58 5.60 2.51 15.01
N GLU A 59 5.39 1.93 16.19
CA GLU A 59 4.87 0.57 16.32
C GLU A 59 3.47 0.44 15.70
N ALA A 60 2.55 1.36 15.99
CA ALA A 60 1.22 1.35 15.41
C ALA A 60 1.24 1.46 13.87
N PHE A 61 2.11 2.31 13.32
CA PHE A 61 2.33 2.40 11.87
C PHE A 61 2.79 1.06 11.29
N LEU A 62 3.81 0.45 11.90
CA LEU A 62 4.40 -0.79 11.41
C LEU A 62 3.45 -1.98 11.49
N GLN A 63 2.66 -2.09 12.57
CA GLN A 63 1.67 -3.16 12.72
C GLN A 63 0.63 -3.12 11.59
N ILE A 64 0.21 -1.92 11.17
CA ILE A 64 -0.73 -1.77 10.05
C ILE A 64 -0.08 -2.11 8.73
N MET A 65 1.16 -1.64 8.52
CA MET A 65 1.92 -2.00 7.32
C MET A 65 2.06 -3.52 7.21
N GLU A 66 2.61 -4.18 8.22
CA GLU A 66 2.83 -5.63 8.24
C GLU A 66 1.54 -6.40 7.94
N ARG A 67 0.46 -6.12 8.68
CA ARG A 67 -0.85 -6.76 8.46
C ARG A 67 -1.37 -6.53 7.05
N SER A 68 -1.24 -5.31 6.52
CA SER A 68 -1.75 -4.97 5.19
C SER A 68 -0.96 -5.69 4.11
N PHE A 69 0.37 -5.69 4.18
CA PHE A 69 1.22 -6.35 3.18
C PHE A 69 1.06 -7.89 3.22
N SER A 70 0.91 -8.49 4.39
CA SER A 70 0.57 -9.93 4.49
C SER A 70 -0.77 -10.24 3.82
N GLY A 71 -1.79 -9.39 4.02
CA GLY A 71 -3.09 -9.55 3.36
C GLY A 71 -3.01 -9.34 1.84
N ILE A 72 -2.25 -8.34 1.39
CA ILE A 72 -2.02 -8.06 -0.03
C ILE A 72 -1.38 -9.27 -0.72
N ALA A 73 -0.33 -9.84 -0.14
CA ALA A 73 0.34 -11.01 -0.71
C ALA A 73 -0.61 -12.22 -0.86
N VAL A 74 -1.53 -12.41 0.09
CA VAL A 74 -2.56 -13.46 -0.01
C VAL A 74 -3.54 -13.18 -1.14
N VAL A 75 -4.03 -11.95 -1.27
CA VAL A 75 -4.99 -11.55 -2.31
C VAL A 75 -4.38 -11.63 -3.72
N LEU A 76 -3.13 -11.20 -3.86
CA LEU A 76 -2.43 -11.17 -5.15
C LEU A 76 -1.89 -12.55 -5.56
N LYS A 77 -2.02 -13.58 -4.73
CA LYS A 77 -1.60 -14.94 -5.05
C LYS A 77 -2.21 -15.41 -6.37
N GLY A 78 -1.35 -15.83 -7.30
CA GLY A 78 -1.75 -16.26 -8.64
C GLY A 78 -1.73 -15.13 -9.68
N THR A 79 -1.49 -13.88 -9.26
CA THR A 79 -1.13 -12.78 -10.15
C THR A 79 0.39 -12.65 -10.26
N PRO A 80 0.91 -11.96 -11.29
CA PRO A 80 2.33 -11.60 -11.38
C PRO A 80 2.83 -10.60 -10.32
N TYR A 81 1.95 -10.08 -9.47
CA TYR A 81 2.25 -9.04 -8.48
C TYR A 81 2.27 -9.57 -7.03
N ALA A 82 2.25 -10.89 -6.86
CA ALA A 82 2.33 -11.58 -5.57
C ALA A 82 3.72 -11.49 -4.92
#